data_AF-A0A967GX93-F1
#
_entry.id   AF-A0A967GX93-F1
#
_cell.length_a   1.000
_cell.length_b   1.000
_cell.length_c   1.000
_cell.angle_alpha   90.00
_cell.angle_beta   90.00
_cell.angle_gamma   90.00
#
_symmetry.space_group_name_H-M   'P 1'
#
loop_
_entity.id
_entity.type
_entity.pdbx_description
1 polymer ?
#
loop_
_entity_poly.entity_id
_entity_poly.type
_entity_poly.pdbx_seq_one_letter_code
_entity_poly.pdbx_strand_id
1 'polypeptide(L)'
;MAPPWNFPLAIACGGVLAALRAGNAVILKPPPEAVLTVWRLAEVLWKAGIPREALQFVSVPEDEVGRKLLTDDRVAAVILTGAYETARLFRSWKPSMRLFAETSGKNAILITAAADPDQAIRDLVKSAFGHSGQKCSAASLAIVEAELYDDPGFLAQLRDAAASLRVGAAHDLAS
;
A
#
# COMPACT_ATOMS: atom_id res chain seq x y z
N MET A 1 9.49 6.01 -9.73
CA MET A 1 8.72 5.12 -8.83
C MET A 1 8.71 5.72 -7.43
N ALA A 2 7.53 6.01 -6.88
CA ALA A 2 7.31 6.51 -5.53
C ALA A 2 6.39 5.52 -4.76
N PRO A 3 6.96 4.51 -4.08
CA PRO A 3 6.19 3.53 -3.31
C PRO A 3 5.73 4.08 -1.96
N PRO A 4 4.75 3.42 -1.31
CA PRO A 4 4.31 3.71 0.04
C PRO A 4 5.11 2.89 1.05
N TRP A 5 4.91 3.14 2.34
CA TRP A 5 5.59 2.45 3.43
C TRP A 5 4.91 1.13 3.85
N ASN A 6 3.62 0.94 3.58
CA ASN A 6 2.84 -0.20 4.11
C ASN A 6 3.14 -1.54 3.42
N PHE A 7 3.56 -1.52 2.15
CA PHE A 7 4.13 -2.68 1.46
C PHE A 7 5.43 -2.28 0.77
N PRO A 8 6.47 -1.98 1.56
CA PRO A 8 7.61 -1.21 1.09
C PRO A 8 8.51 -2.00 0.13
N LEU A 9 8.49 -3.33 0.21
CA LEU A 9 9.21 -4.19 -0.73
C LEU A 9 8.39 -4.49 -1.98
N ALA A 10 7.18 -5.02 -1.81
CA ALA A 10 6.38 -5.55 -2.92
C ALA A 10 5.94 -4.47 -3.91
N ILE A 11 5.40 -3.35 -3.42
CA ILE A 11 4.93 -2.26 -4.31
C ILE A 11 6.10 -1.63 -5.05
N ALA A 12 7.19 -1.34 -4.33
CA ALA A 12 8.43 -0.82 -4.93
C ALA A 12 8.96 -1.75 -6.02
N CYS A 13 9.05 -3.05 -5.73
CA CYS A 13 9.54 -4.07 -6.65
C CYS A 13 8.67 -4.16 -7.91
N GLY A 14 7.35 -4.24 -7.75
CA GLY A 14 6.41 -4.29 -8.87
C GLY A 14 6.54 -3.09 -9.81
N GLY A 15 6.56 -1.87 -9.25
CA GLY A 15 6.70 -0.65 -10.05
C GLY A 15 8.06 -0.53 -10.76
N VAL A 16 9.15 -0.90 -10.08
CA VAL A 16 10.50 -0.92 -10.66
C VAL A 16 10.60 -1.93 -11.79
N LEU A 17 10.21 -3.19 -11.55
CA LEU A 17 10.33 -4.26 -12.54
C LEU A 17 9.40 -4.04 -13.74
N ALA A 18 8.19 -3.52 -13.53
CA ALA A 18 7.29 -3.18 -14.64
C ALA A 18 7.91 -2.12 -15.56
N ALA A 19 8.46 -1.04 -14.99
CA ALA A 19 9.09 0.03 -15.75
C ALA A 19 10.35 -0.45 -16.50
N LEU A 20 11.22 -1.21 -15.82
CA LEU A 20 12.42 -1.81 -16.43
C LEU A 20 12.04 -2.79 -17.56
N ARG A 21 11.04 -3.65 -17.34
CA ARG A 21 10.58 -4.63 -18.33
C ARG A 21 10.03 -3.96 -19.59
N ALA A 22 9.43 -2.79 -19.44
CA ALA A 22 8.96 -1.94 -20.52
C ALA A 22 10.08 -1.13 -21.20
N GLY A 23 11.34 -1.30 -20.80
CA GLY A 23 12.51 -0.66 -21.42
C GLY A 23 12.85 0.73 -20.87
N ASN A 24 12.28 1.13 -19.73
CA ASN A 24 12.55 2.43 -19.13
C ASN A 24 13.66 2.36 -18.08
N ALA A 25 14.44 3.42 -17.94
CA ALA A 25 15.22 3.65 -16.73
C ALA A 25 14.30 4.09 -15.57
N VAL A 26 14.71 3.80 -14.33
CA VAL A 26 13.89 4.03 -13.14
C VAL A 26 14.67 4.81 -12.09
N ILE A 27 14.06 5.89 -11.63
CA ILE A 27 14.41 6.53 -10.35
C ILE A 27 13.47 5.98 -9.28
N LEU A 28 14.04 5.29 -8.30
CA LEU A 28 13.34 4.77 -7.12
C LEU A 28 13.49 5.76 -5.96
N LYS A 29 12.39 6.45 -5.64
CA LYS A 29 12.31 7.40 -4.52
C LYS A 29 11.55 6.74 -3.35
N PRO A 30 12.23 6.26 -2.30
CA PRO A 30 11.56 5.61 -1.17
C PRO A 30 10.71 6.58 -0.33
N PRO A 31 9.74 6.06 0.44
CA PRO A 31 9.12 6.79 1.53
C PRO A 31 10.09 6.87 2.73
N PRO A 32 10.04 7.94 3.54
CA PRO A 32 10.98 8.14 4.66
C PRO A 32 10.91 7.02 5.72
N GLU A 33 9.74 6.41 5.92
CA GLU A 33 9.53 5.35 6.93
C GLU A 33 10.15 4.01 6.54
N ALA A 34 10.44 3.79 5.25
CA ALA A 34 10.90 2.48 4.75
C ALA A 34 12.14 2.55 3.84
N VAL A 35 12.95 3.60 3.98
CA VAL A 35 14.18 3.82 3.19
C VAL A 35 15.08 2.59 3.17
N LEU A 36 15.34 1.98 4.34
CA LEU A 36 16.24 0.82 4.44
C LEU A 36 15.71 -0.39 3.66
N THR A 37 14.41 -0.69 3.76
CA THR A 37 13.80 -1.81 3.04
C THR A 37 13.89 -1.63 1.53
N VAL A 38 13.59 -0.43 1.04
CA VAL A 38 13.67 -0.10 -0.38
C VAL A 38 15.13 -0.05 -0.86
N TRP A 39 16.08 0.36 0.00
CA TRP A 39 17.50 0.28 -0.30
C TRP A 39 17.95 -1.16 -0.52
N ARG A 40 17.55 -2.09 0.35
CA ARG A 40 17.85 -3.52 0.19
C ARG A 40 17.29 -4.08 -1.13
N LEU A 41 16.11 -3.63 -1.55
CA LEU A 41 15.57 -3.99 -2.87
C LEU A 41 16.50 -3.54 -4.00
N ALA A 42 16.95 -2.28 -3.99
CA ALA A 42 17.88 -1.77 -5.01
C ALA A 42 19.18 -2.57 -5.03
N GLU A 43 19.76 -2.87 -3.87
CA GLU A 43 20.97 -3.70 -3.75
C GLU A 43 20.79 -5.09 -4.37
N VAL A 44 19.66 -5.75 -4.10
CA VAL A 44 19.36 -7.08 -4.65
C VAL A 44 19.21 -7.01 -6.18
N LEU A 45 18.52 -6.00 -6.71
CA LEU A 45 18.34 -5.85 -8.14
C LEU A 45 19.66 -5.56 -8.87
N TRP A 46 20.54 -4.73 -8.29
CA TRP A 46 21.88 -4.52 -8.84
C TRP A 46 22.72 -5.79 -8.80
N LYS A 47 22.68 -6.56 -7.70
CA LYS A 47 23.35 -7.87 -7.61
C LYS A 47 22.82 -8.88 -8.63
N ALA A 48 21.54 -8.80 -8.97
CA ALA A 48 20.92 -9.61 -10.00
C ALA A 48 21.29 -9.19 -11.44
N GLY A 49 22.10 -8.14 -11.61
CA GLY A 49 22.61 -7.70 -12.90
C GLY A 49 21.86 -6.52 -13.53
N ILE A 50 20.91 -5.87 -12.83
CA ILE A 50 20.31 -4.62 -13.31
C ILE A 50 21.38 -3.53 -13.30
N PRO A 51 21.70 -2.88 -14.44
CA PRO A 51 22.68 -1.81 -14.48
C PRO A 51 22.27 -0.63 -13.60
N ARG A 52 23.23 0.03 -12.96
CA ARG A 52 22.95 1.21 -12.12
C ARG A 52 22.38 2.34 -12.96
N GLU A 53 22.80 2.47 -14.21
CA GLU A 53 22.30 3.45 -15.17
C GLU A 53 20.81 3.24 -15.47
N ALA A 54 20.32 1.99 -15.37
CA ALA A 54 18.92 1.64 -15.55
C ALA A 54 18.09 1.78 -14.26
N LEU A 55 18.69 1.58 -13.07
CA LEU A 55 18.02 1.73 -11.78
C LEU A 55 18.84 2.60 -10.82
N GLN A 56 18.35 3.81 -10.55
CA GLN A 56 18.90 4.75 -9.58
C GLN A 56 18.04 4.77 -8.32
N PHE A 57 18.68 4.71 -7.15
CA PHE A 57 18.02 4.93 -5.86
C PHE A 57 18.28 6.38 -5.41
N VAL A 58 17.21 7.13 -5.16
CA VAL A 58 17.30 8.56 -4.83
C VAL A 58 16.38 8.88 -3.66
N SER A 59 16.97 8.98 -2.47
CA SER A 59 16.27 9.43 -1.26
C SER A 59 16.37 10.95 -1.17
N VAL A 60 15.27 11.63 -1.47
CA VAL A 60 15.16 13.10 -1.41
C VAL A 60 14.09 13.52 -0.42
N PRO A 61 14.27 14.66 0.28
CA PRO A 61 13.25 15.23 1.14
C PRO A 61 11.99 15.60 0.35
N GLU A 62 10.88 15.75 1.07
CA GLU A 62 9.57 16.11 0.53
C GLU A 62 9.40 17.63 0.44
N ASP A 63 10.38 18.28 -0.19
CA ASP A 63 10.48 19.73 -0.35
C ASP A 63 10.65 20.11 -1.83
N GLU A 64 11.24 21.28 -2.09
CA GLU A 64 11.53 21.75 -3.44
C GLU A 64 12.39 20.78 -4.26
N VAL A 65 13.31 20.04 -3.62
CA VAL A 65 14.16 19.05 -4.30
C VAL A 65 13.32 17.87 -4.78
N GLY A 66 12.46 17.34 -3.90
CA GLY A 66 11.52 16.27 -4.25
C GLY A 66 10.55 16.69 -5.34
N ARG A 67 10.01 17.91 -5.25
CA ARG A 67 9.16 18.50 -6.29
C ARG A 67 9.90 18.59 -7.62
N LYS A 68 11.11 19.16 -7.64
CA LYS A 68 11.91 19.33 -8.86
C LYS A 68 12.19 18.00 -9.54
N LEU A 69 12.51 16.95 -8.77
CA LEU A 69 12.70 15.60 -9.28
C LEU A 69 11.45 15.09 -10.00
N LEU A 70 10.27 15.24 -9.38
CA LEU A 70 9.01 14.75 -9.93
C LEU A 70 8.52 15.55 -11.15
N THR A 71 8.86 16.83 -11.24
CA THR A 71 8.44 17.71 -12.33
C THR A 71 9.44 17.84 -13.47
N ASP A 72 10.66 17.29 -13.33
CA ASP A 72 11.71 17.36 -14.36
C ASP A 72 11.19 16.87 -15.72
N ASP A 73 11.58 17.55 -16.81
CA ASP A 73 11.09 17.23 -18.15
C ASP A 73 11.62 15.91 -18.70
N ARG A 74 12.69 15.36 -18.11
CA ARG A 74 13.20 14.03 -18.43
C ARG A 74 12.39 12.92 -17.77
N VAL A 75 11.55 13.23 -16.77
CA VAL A 75 10.65 12.26 -16.15
C VAL A 75 9.42 12.08 -17.02
N ALA A 76 9.41 11.00 -17.80
CA ALA A 76 8.33 10.69 -18.72
C ALA A 76 7.04 10.22 -18.03
N ALA A 77 7.15 9.58 -16.86
CA ALA A 77 6.00 9.12 -16.07
C ALA A 77 6.35 8.96 -14.59
N VAL A 78 5.32 9.09 -13.73
CA VAL A 78 5.41 8.79 -12.30
C VAL A 78 4.45 7.64 -11.99
N ILE A 79 4.98 6.61 -11.34
CA ILE A 79 4.20 5.56 -10.68
C ILE A 79 4.18 5.90 -9.19
N LEU A 80 2.99 6.15 -8.65
CA LEU A 80 2.74 6.49 -7.26
C LEU A 80 1.81 5.45 -6.65
N THR A 81 2.10 5.05 -5.41
CA THR A 81 1.07 4.48 -4.54
C THR A 81 1.11 5.24 -3.23
N GLY A 82 -0.02 5.78 -2.81
CA GLY A 82 -0.09 6.70 -1.67
C GLY A 82 -1.45 7.36 -1.53
N ALA A 83 -1.48 8.59 -1.03
CA ALA A 83 -2.72 9.34 -0.84
C ALA A 83 -3.21 9.95 -2.16
N TYR A 84 -4.53 10.13 -2.27
CA TYR A 84 -5.17 10.84 -3.38
C TYR A 84 -4.73 12.30 -3.45
N GLU A 85 -4.53 12.93 -2.29
CA GLU A 85 -4.05 14.29 -2.13
C GLU A 85 -2.64 14.45 -2.71
N THR A 86 -1.76 13.47 -2.50
CA THR A 86 -0.40 13.46 -3.09
C THR A 86 -0.48 13.36 -4.61
N ALA A 87 -1.35 12.51 -5.15
CA ALA A 87 -1.55 12.40 -6.59
C ALA A 87 -2.05 13.72 -7.21
N ARG A 88 -3.01 14.38 -6.54
CA ARG A 88 -3.50 15.71 -6.93
C ARG A 88 -2.42 16.78 -6.84
N LEU A 89 -1.60 16.75 -5.80
CA LEU A 89 -0.48 17.67 -5.61
C LEU A 89 0.57 17.52 -6.73
N PHE A 90 0.93 16.29 -7.10
CA PHE A 90 1.88 16.08 -8.19
C PHE A 90 1.35 16.62 -9.52
N ARG A 91 0.06 16.43 -9.80
CA ARG A 91 -0.59 16.98 -10.99
C ARG A 91 -0.75 18.51 -10.93
N SER A 92 -0.90 19.12 -9.76
CA SER A 92 -0.95 20.58 -9.66
C SER A 92 0.40 21.22 -9.97
N TRP A 93 1.51 20.52 -9.70
CA TRP A 93 2.85 20.99 -10.06
C TRP A 93 3.17 20.86 -11.55
N LYS A 94 2.70 19.79 -12.21
CA LYS A 94 2.85 19.55 -13.65
C LYS A 94 1.57 18.92 -14.22
N PRO A 95 0.61 19.71 -14.72
CA PRO A 95 -0.66 19.19 -15.22
C PRO A 95 -0.54 18.18 -16.37
N SER A 96 0.53 18.26 -17.17
CA SER A 96 0.87 17.33 -18.24
C SER A 96 1.52 16.02 -17.76
N MET A 97 1.75 15.84 -16.45
CA MET A 97 2.39 14.66 -15.89
C MET A 97 1.58 13.40 -16.21
N ARG A 98 2.24 12.42 -16.81
CA ARG A 98 1.73 11.06 -16.95
C ARG A 98 1.88 10.34 -15.60
N LEU A 99 0.81 10.36 -14.82
CA LEU A 99 0.75 9.79 -13.47
C LEU A 99 -0.09 8.52 -13.45
N PHE A 100 0.51 7.42 -13.03
CA PHE A 100 -0.17 6.18 -12.65
C PHE A 100 -0.22 6.14 -11.13
N ALA A 101 -1.39 6.31 -10.54
CA ALA A 101 -1.54 6.43 -9.09
C ALA A 101 -2.58 5.44 -8.54
N GLU A 102 -2.15 4.62 -7.60
CA GLU A 102 -3.03 3.83 -6.74
C GLU A 102 -3.23 4.59 -5.42
N THR A 103 -4.47 5.05 -5.14
CA THR A 103 -4.72 6.11 -4.15
C THR A 103 -5.64 5.71 -2.99
N SER A 104 -5.39 4.55 -2.39
CA SER A 104 -6.20 3.99 -1.28
C SER A 104 -7.63 3.59 -1.70
N GLY A 105 -8.42 3.12 -0.74
CA GLY A 105 -9.81 2.68 -0.94
C GLY A 105 -10.62 2.70 0.36
N LYS A 106 -11.95 2.73 0.22
CA LYS A 106 -12.89 2.57 1.33
C LYS A 106 -13.69 1.29 1.10
N ASN A 107 -13.08 0.16 1.40
CA ASN A 107 -13.60 -1.15 1.02
C ASN A 107 -14.62 -1.66 2.05
N ALA A 108 -15.58 -2.44 1.55
CA ALA A 108 -16.64 -3.05 2.33
C ALA A 108 -16.72 -4.56 2.09
N ILE A 109 -17.18 -5.31 3.10
CA ILE A 109 -17.63 -6.70 2.97
C ILE A 109 -19.14 -6.72 3.20
N LEU A 110 -19.89 -7.26 2.23
CA LEU A 110 -21.33 -7.50 2.35
C LEU A 110 -21.54 -8.91 2.93
N ILE A 111 -22.30 -9.01 4.03
CA ILE A 111 -22.61 -10.26 4.72
C ILE A 111 -24.12 -10.42 4.77
N THR A 112 -24.63 -11.38 4.01
CA THR A 112 -26.07 -11.71 3.93
C THR A 112 -26.45 -12.78 4.95
N ALA A 113 -27.74 -12.95 5.24
CA ALA A 113 -28.27 -14.00 6.11
C ALA A 113 -27.96 -15.43 5.61
N ALA A 114 -27.70 -15.59 4.31
CA ALA A 114 -27.27 -16.85 3.71
C ALA A 114 -25.78 -17.19 3.90
N ALA A 115 -24.99 -16.29 4.50
CA ALA A 115 -23.56 -16.50 4.71
C ALA A 115 -23.30 -17.46 5.88
N ASP A 116 -22.18 -18.18 5.82
CA ASP A 116 -21.64 -18.86 7.00
C ASP A 116 -21.12 -17.80 7.99
N PRO A 117 -21.71 -17.69 9.20
CA PRO A 117 -21.37 -16.61 10.13
C PRO A 117 -19.94 -16.71 10.65
N ASP A 118 -19.45 -17.93 10.89
CA ASP A 118 -18.09 -18.14 11.41
C ASP A 118 -17.06 -17.74 10.36
N GLN A 119 -17.28 -18.12 9.10
CA GLN A 119 -16.40 -17.73 8.00
C GLN A 119 -16.44 -16.23 7.76
N ALA A 120 -17.63 -15.63 7.73
CA ALA A 120 -17.79 -14.20 7.52
C ALA A 120 -17.07 -13.38 8.61
N ILE A 121 -17.19 -13.77 9.88
CA ILE A 121 -16.49 -13.11 10.99
C ILE A 121 -14.98 -13.24 10.85
N ARG A 122 -14.45 -14.45 10.58
CA ARG A 122 -13.01 -14.66 10.40
C ARG A 122 -12.43 -13.79 9.28
N ASP A 123 -13.09 -13.78 8.13
CA ASP A 123 -12.62 -13.04 6.96
C ASP A 123 -12.75 -11.53 7.16
N LEU A 124 -13.82 -11.07 7.84
CA LEU A 124 -14.00 -9.67 8.20
C LEU A 124 -12.91 -9.18 9.16
N VAL A 125 -12.68 -9.88 10.28
CA VAL A 125 -11.68 -9.52 11.28
C VAL A 125 -10.28 -9.47 10.66
N LYS A 126 -9.93 -10.49 9.86
CA LYS A 126 -8.64 -10.54 9.16
C LYS A 126 -8.47 -9.40 8.16
N SER A 127 -9.52 -9.11 7.40
CA SER A 127 -9.52 -8.05 6.37
C SER A 127 -9.50 -6.65 6.97
N ALA A 128 -10.15 -6.46 8.11
CA ALA A 128 -10.23 -5.19 8.81
C ALA A 128 -8.93 -4.86 9.56
N PHE A 129 -8.38 -5.83 10.29
CA PHE A 129 -7.31 -5.57 11.26
C PHE A 129 -5.94 -6.11 10.86
N GLY A 130 -5.84 -6.95 9.83
CA GLY A 130 -4.55 -7.43 9.33
C GLY A 130 -3.63 -6.27 8.92
N HIS A 131 -2.38 -6.27 9.38
CA HIS A 131 -1.46 -5.11 9.27
C HIS A 131 -2.03 -3.82 9.90
N SER A 132 -2.77 -3.98 11.00
CA SER A 132 -3.49 -2.91 11.70
C SER A 132 -4.43 -2.10 10.79
N GLY A 133 -4.98 -2.75 9.77
CA GLY A 133 -5.84 -2.10 8.76
C GLY A 133 -5.12 -1.14 7.82
N GLN A 134 -3.78 -1.08 7.84
CA GLN A 134 -2.96 -0.14 7.05
C GLN A 134 -2.77 -0.61 5.61
N LYS A 135 -3.87 -1.01 4.96
CA LYS A 135 -3.89 -1.50 3.58
C LYS A 135 -4.90 -0.70 2.78
N CYS A 136 -4.58 -0.38 1.53
CA CYS A 136 -5.55 0.21 0.60
C CYS A 136 -6.77 -0.68 0.39
N SER A 137 -6.62 -1.99 0.60
CA SER A 137 -7.65 -3.02 0.47
C SER A 137 -8.32 -3.44 1.79
N ALA A 138 -7.98 -2.80 2.92
CA ALA A 138 -8.55 -3.16 4.21
C ALA A 138 -10.09 -3.01 4.19
N ALA A 139 -10.79 -3.97 4.81
CA ALA A 139 -12.24 -3.91 4.98
C ALA A 139 -12.57 -2.90 6.08
N SER A 140 -12.88 -1.67 5.67
CA SER A 140 -13.19 -0.57 6.59
C SER A 140 -14.66 -0.48 6.97
N LEU A 141 -15.50 -1.28 6.29
CA LEU A 141 -16.94 -1.34 6.45
C LEU A 141 -17.40 -2.80 6.38
N ALA A 142 -18.30 -3.19 7.27
CA ALA A 142 -19.12 -4.38 7.12
C ALA A 142 -20.55 -3.92 6.85
N ILE A 143 -21.16 -4.40 5.77
CA ILE A 143 -22.57 -4.19 5.47
C ILE A 143 -23.24 -5.52 5.76
N VAL A 144 -24.02 -5.58 6.83
CA VAL A 144 -24.61 -6.82 7.33
C VAL A 144 -26.11 -6.75 7.20
N GLU A 145 -26.72 -7.81 6.69
CA GLU A 145 -28.17 -7.93 6.61
C GLU A 145 -28.81 -7.93 8.01
N ALA A 146 -29.96 -7.28 8.15
CA ALA A 146 -30.57 -7.00 9.46
C ALA A 146 -30.79 -8.26 10.28
N GLU A 147 -31.26 -9.36 9.67
CA GLU A 147 -31.48 -10.64 10.35
C GLU A 147 -30.23 -11.18 11.06
N LEU A 148 -29.05 -11.00 10.45
CA LEU A 148 -27.77 -11.44 11.02
C LEU A 148 -27.17 -10.37 11.94
N TYR A 149 -27.34 -9.09 11.63
CA TYR A 149 -26.86 -7.99 12.47
C TYR A 149 -27.60 -7.93 13.81
N ASP A 150 -28.91 -8.14 13.79
CA ASP A 150 -29.79 -8.10 14.96
C ASP A 150 -29.71 -9.39 15.79
N ASP A 151 -29.04 -10.44 15.28
CA ASP A 151 -28.71 -11.64 16.06
C ASP A 151 -27.61 -11.31 17.11
N PRO A 152 -27.93 -11.39 18.41
CA PRO A 152 -26.95 -11.14 19.47
C PRO A 152 -25.74 -12.09 19.43
N GLY A 153 -25.92 -13.31 18.89
CA GLY A 153 -24.85 -14.30 18.75
C GLY A 153 -23.77 -13.85 17.79
N PHE A 154 -24.17 -13.37 16.61
CA PHE A 154 -23.26 -12.88 15.58
C PHE A 154 -22.39 -11.70 16.08
N LEU A 155 -23.02 -10.67 16.67
CA LEU A 155 -22.28 -9.51 17.20
C LEU A 155 -21.38 -9.88 18.39
N ALA A 156 -21.83 -10.77 19.27
CA ALA A 156 -21.00 -11.25 20.38
C ALA A 156 -19.75 -11.97 19.88
N GLN A 157 -19.90 -12.84 18.88
CA GLN A 157 -18.80 -13.60 18.29
C GLN A 157 -17.85 -12.70 17.49
N LEU A 158 -18.36 -11.73 16.73
CA LEU A 158 -17.52 -10.75 16.04
C LEU A 158 -16.66 -9.95 17.02
N ARG A 159 -17.26 -9.50 18.14
CA ARG A 159 -16.54 -8.79 19.20
C ARG A 159 -15.48 -9.67 19.84
N ASP A 160 -15.81 -10.92 20.14
CA ASP A 160 -14.86 -11.87 20.75
C ASP A 160 -13.68 -12.15 19.81
N ALA A 161 -13.97 -12.42 18.53
CA ALA A 161 -12.95 -12.63 17.51
C ALA A 161 -12.01 -11.41 17.38
N ALA A 162 -12.54 -10.19 17.35
CA ALA A 162 -11.74 -8.97 17.31
C ALA A 162 -10.93 -8.76 18.60
N ALA A 163 -11.53 -8.98 19.77
CA ALA A 163 -10.88 -8.83 21.08
C ALA A 163 -9.79 -9.87 21.33
N SER A 164 -9.88 -11.03 20.67
CA SER A 164 -8.88 -12.10 20.75
C SER A 164 -7.59 -11.82 19.97
N LEU A 165 -7.58 -10.78 19.12
CA LEU A 165 -6.38 -10.38 18.38
C LEU A 165 -5.29 -9.93 19.37
N ARG A 166 -4.11 -10.52 19.22
CA ARG A 166 -2.93 -10.08 19.95
C ARG A 166 -2.37 -8.83 19.28
N VAL A 167 -2.02 -7.86 20.11
CA VAL A 167 -1.45 -6.58 19.69
C VAL A 167 -0.10 -6.44 20.37
N GLY A 168 0.94 -6.23 19.58
CA GLY A 168 2.29 -6.07 20.08
C GLY A 168 3.27 -5.61 19.01
N ALA A 169 4.54 -5.67 19.35
CA ALA A 169 5.60 -5.28 18.44
C ALA A 169 5.74 -6.33 17.32
N ALA A 170 5.88 -5.89 16.06
CA ALA A 170 5.94 -6.80 14.91
C ALA A 170 7.10 -7.82 14.92
N HIS A 171 8.09 -7.66 15.80
CA HIS A 171 9.21 -8.58 15.98
C HIS A 171 9.02 -9.55 17.16
N ASP A 172 7.93 -9.40 17.93
CA ASP A 172 7.53 -10.34 18.95
C ASP A 172 6.64 -11.42 18.32
N LEU A 173 7.18 -12.62 18.19
CA LEU A 173 6.48 -13.78 17.63
C LEU A 173 5.30 -14.27 18.50
N ALA A 174 5.23 -13.83 19.77
CA ALA A 174 4.13 -14.14 20.65
C ALA A 174 2.94 -13.18 20.46
N SER A 175 3.15 -12.04 19.80
CA SER A 175 2.13 -11.03 19.52
C SER A 175 1.46 -11.19 18.15
#